data_AF-A0A0N9NBH1-F1
#
_entry.id   AF-A0A0N9NBH1-F1
#
_cell.length_a   1.000
_cell.length_b   1.000
_cell.length_c   1.000
_cell.angle_alpha   90.00
_cell.angle_beta   90.00
_cell.angle_gamma   90.00
#
_symmetry.space_group_name_H-M   'P 1'
#
loop_
_entity.id
_entity.type
_entity.pdbx_description
1 polymer ?
#
loop_
_entity_poly.entity_id
_entity_poly.type
_entity_poly.pdbx_seq_one_letter_code
_entity_poly.pdbx_strand_id
1 'polypeptide(L)'
;MRTIAETHVAATAKRRPRVDKSKVETGAQTMPKKFLFQLRARDNEYGVSEETFTRLMEELALNQTELVHKALRYLAHDVLPAYELDNGPLTDAQHAAITQMSGMEISKEDLDSPLFK
;
A
#
# COMPACT_ATOMS: atom_id res chain seq x y z
N MET A 1 35.31 47.20 -35.81
CA MET A 1 34.36 47.88 -34.91
C MET A 1 33.55 46.80 -34.19
N ARG A 2 33.60 46.78 -32.85
CA ARG A 2 32.78 45.91 -31.99
C ARG A 2 31.36 46.48 -31.90
N THR A 3 30.35 45.61 -31.94
CA THR A 3 29.15 45.74 -31.10
C THR A 3 28.38 44.41 -31.01
N ILE A 4 27.82 44.24 -29.82
CA ILE A 4 27.14 43.10 -29.18
C ILE A 4 25.63 43.12 -29.44
N ALA A 5 24.98 41.94 -29.42
CA ALA A 5 23.61 41.77 -28.94
C ALA A 5 23.27 40.28 -28.75
N GLU A 6 23.21 39.86 -27.49
CA GLU A 6 22.46 38.68 -27.02
C GLU A 6 20.96 38.93 -27.21
N THR A 7 20.14 37.91 -27.51
CA THR A 7 18.78 37.79 -26.93
C THR A 7 18.28 36.34 -27.02
N HIS A 8 17.68 35.93 -25.91
CA HIS A 8 17.26 34.59 -25.52
C HIS A 8 16.07 34.02 -26.30
N VAL A 9 16.12 32.70 -26.51
CA VAL A 9 14.98 31.86 -26.91
C VAL A 9 14.02 31.71 -25.72
N ALA A 10 12.85 32.33 -25.81
CA ALA A 10 11.73 32.10 -24.89
C ALA A 10 10.87 30.95 -25.43
N ALA A 11 11.12 29.72 -24.96
CA ALA A 11 10.21 28.60 -25.21
C ALA A 11 9.06 28.67 -24.19
N THR A 12 7.89 29.16 -24.65
CA THR A 12 6.63 29.09 -23.92
C THR A 12 6.22 27.63 -23.73
N ALA A 13 6.39 27.10 -22.52
CA ALA A 13 5.83 25.82 -22.11
C ALA A 13 4.37 26.03 -21.67
N LYS A 14 3.43 25.74 -22.58
CA LYS A 14 1.99 25.68 -22.28
C LYS A 14 1.73 24.59 -21.22
N ARG A 15 1.44 25.00 -19.99
CA ARG A 15 0.96 24.13 -18.91
C ARG A 15 -0.32 23.42 -19.36
N ARG A 16 -0.27 22.09 -19.47
CA ARG A 16 -1.46 21.25 -19.63
C ARG A 16 -2.18 21.19 -18.27
N PRO A 17 -3.52 21.31 -18.21
CA PRO A 17 -4.24 21.09 -16.96
C PRO A 17 -4.11 19.62 -16.55
N ARG A 18 -3.49 19.39 -15.39
CA ARG A 18 -3.42 18.07 -14.75
C ARG A 18 -4.82 17.76 -14.21
N VAL A 19 -5.55 16.92 -14.94
CA VAL A 19 -6.74 16.26 -14.42
C VAL A 19 -6.27 15.28 -13.35
N ASP A 20 -6.23 15.75 -12.10
CA ASP A 20 -5.92 14.90 -10.96
C ASP A 20 -7.15 14.06 -10.64
N LYS A 21 -7.22 12.87 -11.23
CA LYS A 21 -8.15 11.82 -10.81
C LYS A 21 -7.54 11.08 -9.60
N SER A 22 -7.26 11.79 -8.53
CA SER A 22 -7.08 11.18 -7.21
C SER A 22 -8.47 10.82 -6.67
N LYS A 23 -9.12 9.84 -7.30
CA LYS A 23 -10.24 9.14 -6.67
C LYS A 23 -9.61 8.30 -5.56
N VAL A 24 -9.49 8.90 -4.38
CA VAL A 24 -9.24 8.16 -3.15
C VAL A 24 -10.40 7.18 -3.04
N GLU A 25 -10.12 5.91 -3.33
CA GLU A 25 -11.07 4.83 -3.15
C GLU A 25 -11.21 4.63 -1.65
N THR A 26 -12.12 5.40 -1.05
CA THR A 26 -12.63 5.14 0.29
C THR A 26 -13.06 3.69 0.31
N GLY A 27 -12.34 2.87 1.08
CA GLY A 27 -12.45 1.41 1.07
C GLY A 27 -13.90 0.98 1.20
N ALA A 28 -14.50 0.59 0.07
CA ALA A 28 -15.79 -0.07 0.08
C ALA A 28 -15.59 -1.33 0.91
N GLN A 29 -16.30 -1.45 2.03
CA GLN A 29 -16.37 -2.72 2.77
C GLN A 29 -17.01 -3.75 1.86
N THR A 30 -16.17 -4.46 1.10
CA THR A 30 -16.59 -5.55 0.25
C THR A 30 -16.85 -6.74 1.15
N MET A 31 -18.08 -7.26 1.11
CA MET A 31 -18.40 -8.52 1.78
C MET A 31 -17.41 -9.61 1.35
N PRO A 32 -16.99 -10.49 2.27
CA PRO A 32 -16.04 -11.54 1.96
C PRO A 32 -16.63 -12.49 0.92
N LYS A 33 -15.89 -12.70 -0.19
CA LYS A 33 -16.24 -13.69 -1.21
C LYS A 33 -15.97 -15.10 -0.67
N LYS A 34 -16.85 -16.05 -0.98
CA LYS A 34 -16.73 -17.45 -0.58
C LYS A 34 -16.35 -18.31 -1.80
N PHE A 35 -15.54 -19.34 -1.57
CA PHE A 35 -15.26 -20.37 -2.58
C PHE A 35 -15.28 -21.75 -1.91
N LEU A 36 -15.52 -22.80 -2.71
CA LEU A 36 -15.50 -24.18 -2.25
C LEU A 36 -14.10 -24.76 -2.39
N PHE A 37 -13.65 -25.49 -1.37
CA PHE A 37 -12.36 -26.16 -1.35
C PHE A 37 -12.57 -27.68 -1.39
N GLN A 38 -12.00 -28.35 -2.39
CA GLN A 38 -12.11 -29.80 -2.54
C GLN A 38 -10.76 -30.47 -2.24
N LEU A 39 -10.78 -31.41 -1.30
CA LEU A 39 -9.62 -32.26 -0.98
C LEU A 39 -9.36 -33.28 -2.08
N ARG A 40 -8.11 -33.73 -2.18
CA ARG A 40 -7.69 -34.72 -3.18
C ARG A 40 -7.81 -36.14 -2.62
N ALA A 41 -7.89 -37.13 -3.50
CA ALA A 41 -7.89 -38.53 -3.07
C ALA A 41 -6.52 -38.96 -2.52
N ARG A 42 -5.45 -38.33 -3.01
CA ARG A 42 -4.05 -38.54 -2.58
C ARG A 42 -3.32 -37.21 -2.62
N ASP A 43 -2.29 -37.10 -1.78
CA ASP A 43 -1.41 -35.94 -1.73
C ASP A 43 -0.67 -35.76 -3.07
N ASN A 44 -0.52 -34.49 -3.49
CA ASN A 44 0.25 -34.09 -4.65
C ASN A 44 0.85 -32.69 -4.44
N GLU A 45 1.57 -32.17 -5.44
CA GLU A 45 2.25 -30.87 -5.38
C GLU A 45 1.32 -29.68 -5.05
N TYR A 46 0.05 -29.75 -5.45
CA TYR A 46 -0.93 -28.65 -5.34
C TYR A 46 -2.16 -29.03 -4.52
N GLY A 47 -2.11 -30.09 -3.73
CA GLY A 47 -3.30 -30.58 -3.04
C GLY A 47 -3.00 -31.67 -2.03
N VAL A 48 -3.80 -31.67 -0.97
CA VAL A 48 -3.71 -32.62 0.14
C VAL A 48 -4.94 -33.50 0.19
N SER A 49 -4.74 -34.71 0.70
CA SER A 49 -5.77 -35.68 1.00
C SER A 49 -6.49 -35.37 2.32
N GLU A 50 -7.64 -36.00 2.50
CA GLU A 50 -8.42 -35.90 3.74
C GLU A 50 -7.66 -36.42 4.97
N GLU A 51 -6.87 -37.48 4.81
CA GLU A 51 -6.02 -38.02 5.88
C GLU A 51 -5.02 -36.96 6.36
N THR A 52 -4.26 -36.35 5.43
CA THR A 52 -3.27 -35.32 5.75
C THR A 52 -3.92 -34.06 6.31
N PHE A 53 -5.05 -33.64 5.74
CA PHE A 53 -5.80 -32.48 6.23
C PHE A 53 -6.31 -32.68 7.66
N THR A 54 -6.82 -33.87 7.97
CA THR A 54 -7.31 -34.21 9.32
C THR A 54 -6.19 -34.25 10.35
N ARG A 55 -5.05 -34.87 10.01
CA ARG A 55 -3.86 -34.86 10.89
C ARG A 55 -3.39 -33.44 11.17
N LEU A 56 -3.36 -32.56 10.16
CA LEU A 56 -2.98 -31.17 10.36
C LEU A 56 -3.93 -30.41 11.31
N MET A 57 -5.24 -30.69 11.24
CA MET A 57 -6.19 -30.10 12.17
C MET A 57 -5.95 -30.56 13.61
N GLU A 58 -5.70 -31.86 13.81
CA GLU A 58 -5.44 -32.44 15.14
C GLU A 58 -4.13 -31.90 15.74
N GLU A 59 -3.04 -31.92 14.97
CA GLU A 59 -1.72 -31.48 15.42
C GLU A 59 -1.68 -29.98 15.76
N LEU A 60 -2.43 -29.16 15.01
CA LEU A 60 -2.48 -27.71 15.22
C LEU A 60 -3.65 -27.27 16.11
N ALA A 61 -4.54 -28.19 16.49
CA ALA A 61 -5.79 -27.90 17.18
C ALA A 61 -6.62 -26.80 16.49
N LEU A 62 -6.72 -26.86 15.16
CA LEU A 62 -7.44 -25.89 14.32
C LEU A 62 -8.66 -26.50 13.65
N ASN A 63 -9.67 -25.69 13.38
CA ASN A 63 -10.77 -26.10 12.51
C ASN A 63 -10.39 -26.02 11.01
N GLN A 64 -11.24 -26.59 10.14
CA GLN A 64 -10.99 -26.63 8.69
C GLN A 64 -10.73 -25.25 8.09
N THR A 65 -11.53 -24.26 8.47
CA THR A 65 -11.47 -22.89 7.93
C THR A 65 -10.19 -22.19 8.38
N GLU A 66 -9.84 -22.31 9.66
CA GLU A 66 -8.62 -21.75 10.26
C GLU A 66 -7.37 -22.36 9.62
N LEU A 67 -7.36 -23.68 9.42
CA LEU A 67 -6.25 -24.36 8.77
C LEU A 67 -6.03 -23.84 7.35
N VAL A 68 -7.10 -23.68 6.56
CA VAL A 68 -7.01 -23.13 5.19
C VAL A 68 -6.52 -21.68 5.22
N HIS A 69 -7.04 -20.83 6.11
CA HIS A 69 -6.56 -19.45 6.23
C HIS A 69 -5.10 -19.38 6.65
N LYS A 70 -4.67 -20.24 7.58
CA LYS A 70 -3.29 -20.32 8.03
C LYS A 70 -2.35 -20.74 6.90
N ALA A 71 -2.72 -21.77 6.13
CA ALA A 71 -1.93 -22.21 4.98
C ALA A 71 -1.81 -21.12 3.92
N LEU A 72 -2.92 -20.45 3.56
CA LEU A 72 -2.90 -19.34 2.62
C LEU A 72 -2.06 -18.16 3.13
N ARG A 73 -2.09 -17.89 4.44
CA ARG A 73 -1.28 -16.83 5.05
C ARG A 73 0.21 -17.15 4.97
N TYR A 74 0.60 -18.41 5.18
CA TYR A 74 2.00 -18.81 5.02
C TYR A 74 2.45 -18.70 3.56
N LEU A 75 1.65 -19.21 2.62
CA LEU A 75 1.97 -19.09 1.20
C LEU A 75 2.06 -17.61 0.75
N ALA A 76 1.16 -16.76 1.25
CA ALA A 76 1.19 -15.34 0.98
C ALA A 76 2.46 -14.66 1.51
N HIS A 77 2.91 -15.02 2.71
CA HIS A 77 4.15 -14.51 3.28
C HIS A 77 5.36 -14.90 2.43
N ASP A 78 5.38 -16.12 1.90
CA ASP A 78 6.54 -16.65 1.18
C ASP A 78 6.59 -16.22 -0.29
N VAL A 79 5.42 -15.98 -0.92
CA VAL A 79 5.31 -15.69 -2.36
C VAL A 79 5.07 -14.21 -2.66
N LEU A 80 4.33 -13.50 -1.82
CA LEU A 80 4.00 -12.10 -2.08
C LEU A 80 5.13 -11.20 -1.57
N PRO A 81 5.54 -10.18 -2.35
CA PRO A 81 6.53 -9.23 -1.87
C PRO A 81 5.98 -8.53 -0.63
N ALA A 82 6.74 -8.57 0.46
CA ALA A 82 6.47 -7.73 1.60
C ALA A 82 6.61 -6.26 1.18
N TYR A 83 5.81 -5.38 1.79
CA TYR A 83 6.10 -3.95 1.69
C TYR A 83 7.53 -3.71 2.17
N GLU A 84 8.23 -2.80 1.49
CA GLU A 84 9.51 -2.31 1.99
C GLU A 84 9.33 -1.79 3.41
N LEU A 85 10.31 -2.07 4.26
CA LEU A 85 10.32 -1.53 5.60
C LEU A 85 10.22 0.00 5.49
N ASP A 86 9.31 0.60 6.26
CA ASP A 86 9.16 2.05 6.25
C ASP A 86 10.50 2.70 6.57
N ASN A 87 10.78 3.86 5.97
CA ASN A 87 12.03 4.61 6.16
C ASN A 87 12.10 5.26 7.56
N GLY A 88 11.19 4.86 8.46
CA GLY A 88 11.03 5.42 9.79
C GLY A 88 10.31 6.77 9.77
N PRO A 89 10.24 7.44 10.92
CA PRO A 89 9.71 8.78 11.01
C PRO A 89 10.43 9.73 10.05
N LEU A 90 9.70 10.71 9.52
CA LEU A 90 10.29 11.75 8.70
C LEU A 90 11.41 12.46 9.47
N THR A 91 12.53 12.66 8.80
CA THR A 91 13.66 13.44 9.33
C THR A 91 13.34 14.93 9.35
N ASP A 92 14.00 15.70 10.22
CA ASP A 92 13.81 17.14 10.31
C ASP A 92 14.04 17.86 8.96
N ALA A 93 14.96 17.35 8.14
CA ALA A 93 15.19 17.85 6.78
C ALA A 93 13.99 17.61 5.85
N GLN A 94 13.34 16.46 5.97
CA GLN A 94 12.11 16.15 5.23
C GLN A 94 10.94 16.99 5.72
N HIS A 95 10.82 17.21 7.03
CA HIS A 95 9.84 18.14 7.59
C HIS A 95 10.04 19.55 7.03
N ALA A 96 11.26 20.08 7.06
CA ALA A 96 11.57 21.40 6.50
C ALA A 96 11.27 21.51 5.00
N ALA A 97 11.60 20.47 4.22
CA ALA A 97 11.29 20.42 2.80
C ALA A 97 9.77 20.40 2.53
N ILE A 98 9.01 19.65 3.34
CA ILE A 98 7.54 19.60 3.25
C ILE A 98 6.93 20.97 3.56
N THR A 99 7.39 21.63 4.64
CA THR A 99 6.90 22.97 5.00
C THR A 99 7.22 24.01 3.93
N GLN A 100 8.43 23.96 3.37
CA GLN A 100 8.83 24.84 2.28
C GLN A 100 7.96 24.63 1.02
N MET A 101 7.62 23.37 0.71
CA MET A 101 6.79 23.03 -0.45
C MET A 101 5.30 23.27 -0.24
N SER A 102 4.80 23.12 0.99
CA SER A 102 3.39 23.35 1.32
C SER A 102 3.02 24.84 1.25
N GLY A 103 4.00 25.73 1.45
CA GLY A 103 3.77 27.18 1.54
C GLY A 103 2.92 27.59 2.74
N MET A 104 2.71 26.66 3.69
CA MET A 104 1.94 26.85 4.91
C MET A 104 2.84 26.48 6.09
N GLU A 105 3.28 27.50 6.81
CA GLU A 105 3.87 27.39 8.14
C GLU A 105 2.71 27.31 9.14
N ILE A 106 2.27 26.10 9.46
CA ILE A 106 1.22 25.89 10.47
C ILE A 106 1.90 26.00 11.84
N SER A 107 1.56 27.04 12.60
CA SER A 107 2.08 27.21 13.94
C SER A 107 1.27 26.37 14.95
N LYS A 108 1.80 26.20 16.18
CA LYS A 108 1.07 25.45 17.21
C LYS A 108 -0.27 26.11 17.57
N GLU A 109 -0.35 27.42 17.42
CA GLU A 109 -1.55 28.21 17.65
C GLU A 109 -2.62 27.96 16.58
N ASP A 110 -2.22 27.69 15.32
CA ASP A 110 -3.15 27.35 14.24
C ASP A 110 -3.83 25.99 14.45
N LEU A 111 -3.08 25.03 15.00
CA LEU A 111 -3.59 23.70 15.38
C LEU A 111 -4.59 23.76 16.55
N ASP A 112 -4.54 24.82 17.34
CA ASP A 112 -5.45 25.05 18.47
C ASP A 112 -6.76 25.74 18.08
N SER A 113 -6.90 26.13 16.81
CA SER A 113 -8.09 26.78 16.27
C SER A 113 -9.31 25.86 16.27
N PRO A 114 -10.54 26.41 16.34
CA PRO A 114 -11.78 25.63 16.33
C PRO A 114 -12.04 24.87 15.03
N LEU A 115 -11.19 25.03 14.00
CA LEU A 115 -11.27 24.28 12.75
C LEU A 115 -10.71 22.85 12.87
N PHE A 116 -9.82 22.62 13.84
CA PHE A 116 -9.15 21.34 14.10
C PHE A 116 -9.63 20.65 15.40
N LYS A 117 -10.67 21.19 16.05
CA LYS A 117 -11.30 20.66 17.28
C LYS A 117 -12.69 20.11 17.02
#